data_AF-A0A2P2LT37-F1
#
_entry.id   AF-A0A2P2LT37-F1
#
_cell.length_a   1.000
_cell.length_b   1.000
_cell.length_c   1.000
_cell.angle_alpha   90.00
_cell.angle_beta   90.00
_cell.angle_gamma   90.00
#
_symmetry.space_group_name_H-M   'P 1'
#
loop_
_entity.id
_entity.type
_entity.pdbx_description
1 polymer ?
#
loop_
_entity_poly.entity_id
_entity_poly.type
_entity_poly.pdbx_seq_one_letter_code
_entity_poly.pdbx_strand_id
1 'polypeptide(L)'
;MLVGAYPFEDPEEPKNFRKTIQRILNVQYSIPDYVHISLECRHLISRIFVADPAKRITVPEIMNHEWFLKNLPADLMNENATDSRFEEPDQPMQSLDEIMQIISEATVPPAGANSLNHCLTGSLDIDDDMDDDLETDLDLDIDSSGEMVHAM
;
A
#
# COMPACT_ATOMS: atom_id res chain seq x y z
N MET A 1 2.91 3.90 12.68
CA MET A 1 3.32 3.34 13.99
C MET A 1 4.07 4.35 14.85
N LEU A 2 5.22 4.88 14.43
CA LEU A 2 6.05 5.77 15.28
C LEU A 2 5.51 7.20 15.46
N VAL A 3 4.94 7.80 14.41
CA VAL A 3 4.44 9.20 14.42
C VAL A 3 2.92 9.28 14.56
N GLY A 4 2.19 8.20 14.22
CA GLY A 4 0.72 8.17 14.22
C GLY A 4 0.05 8.76 12.96
N ALA A 5 0.83 9.23 11.99
CA ALA A 5 0.36 9.73 10.70
C ALA A 5 1.23 9.22 9.54
N TYR A 6 0.77 9.40 8.30
CA TYR A 6 1.54 9.05 7.10
C TYR A 6 2.63 10.09 6.81
N PRO A 7 3.82 9.68 6.33
CA PRO A 7 4.99 10.55 6.22
C PRO A 7 4.90 11.62 5.12
N PHE A 8 4.07 11.42 4.09
CA PHE A 8 3.97 12.31 2.93
C PHE A 8 2.62 12.99 2.80
N GLU A 9 1.65 12.66 3.65
CA GLU A 9 0.33 13.31 3.62
C GLU A 9 0.41 14.70 4.23
N ASP A 10 -0.47 15.59 3.76
CA ASP A 10 -0.65 16.88 4.40
C ASP A 10 -1.63 16.78 5.57
N PRO A 11 -1.21 17.16 6.81
CA PRO A 11 -2.10 17.09 7.97
C PRO A 11 -3.29 18.06 7.85
N GLU A 12 -3.14 19.18 7.13
CA GLU A 12 -4.20 20.17 6.92
C GLU A 12 -5.11 19.79 5.73
N GLU A 13 -4.55 19.09 4.73
CA GLU A 13 -5.24 18.72 3.49
C GLU A 13 -5.09 17.22 3.14
N PRO A 14 -5.63 16.30 3.94
CA PRO A 14 -5.39 14.86 3.78
C PRO A 14 -5.93 14.27 2.46
N LYS A 15 -6.89 14.95 1.82
CA LYS A 15 -7.47 14.53 0.52
C LYS A 15 -6.76 15.13 -0.69
N ASN A 16 -5.71 15.92 -0.49
CA ASN A 16 -4.94 16.52 -1.57
C ASN A 16 -3.88 15.53 -2.09
N PHE A 17 -4.32 14.56 -2.88
CA PHE A 17 -3.44 13.53 -3.43
C PHE A 17 -2.31 14.09 -4.29
N ARG A 18 -2.54 15.19 -5.00
CA ARG A 18 -1.52 15.86 -5.82
C ARG A 18 -0.33 16.28 -4.94
N LYS A 19 -0.59 16.91 -3.79
CA LYS A 19 0.43 17.35 -2.83
C LYS A 19 1.16 16.15 -2.21
N THR A 20 0.43 15.09 -1.85
CA THR A 20 1.02 13.85 -1.31
C THR A 20 1.96 13.19 -2.34
N ILE A 21 1.56 13.09 -3.60
CA ILE A 21 2.40 12.51 -4.66
C ILE A 21 3.68 13.33 -4.87
N GLN A 22 3.56 14.66 -4.88
CA GLN A 22 4.74 15.54 -4.99
C GLN A 22 5.71 15.33 -3.83
N ARG A 23 5.21 15.16 -2.60
CA ARG A 23 6.04 14.85 -1.43
C ARG A 23 6.71 13.49 -1.54
N ILE A 24 6.01 12.46 -2.04
CA ILE A 24 6.60 11.13 -2.27
C ILE A 24 7.75 11.20 -3.26
N LEU A 25 7.54 11.84 -4.42
CA LEU A 25 8.54 11.93 -5.48
C LEU A 25 9.81 12.65 -5.03
N ASN A 26 9.64 13.68 -4.19
CA ASN A 26 10.74 14.47 -3.64
C ASN A 26 11.26 13.95 -2.30
N VAL A 27 10.70 12.85 -1.77
CA VAL A 27 11.04 12.26 -0.47
C VAL A 27 10.96 13.29 0.67
N GLN A 28 9.89 14.09 0.66
CA GLN A 28 9.66 15.15 1.64
C GLN A 28 8.85 14.61 2.82
N TYR A 29 9.56 14.26 3.90
CA TYR A 29 8.97 13.87 5.18
C TYR A 29 9.74 14.53 6.34
N SER A 30 9.06 14.71 7.47
CA SER A 30 9.68 15.19 8.71
C SER A 30 9.15 14.43 9.89
N ILE A 31 10.02 14.09 10.84
CA ILE A 31 9.63 13.51 12.13
C ILE A 31 9.41 14.68 13.09
N PRO A 32 8.20 14.86 13.66
CA PRO A 32 7.93 15.98 14.56
C PRO A 32 8.80 15.95 15.82
N ASP A 33 9.11 17.12 16.38
CA ASP A 33 10.02 17.26 17.52
C ASP A 33 9.53 16.57 18.81
N TYR A 34 8.21 16.45 18.96
CA TYR A 34 7.60 15.75 20.09
C TYR A 34 7.78 14.23 20.02
N VAL A 35 8.19 13.69 18.86
CA VAL A 35 8.42 12.25 18.67
C VAL A 35 9.89 11.95 18.88
N HIS A 36 10.21 11.36 20.03
CA HIS A 36 11.57 10.94 20.35
C HIS A 36 11.83 9.53 19.82
N ILE A 37 12.65 9.44 18.77
CA ILE A 37 13.18 8.17 18.25
C ILE A 37 14.68 8.10 18.40
N SER A 38 15.22 6.88 18.51
CA SER A 38 16.67 6.68 18.58
C SER A 38 17.35 7.04 17.26
N LEU A 39 18.66 7.31 17.31
CA LEU A 39 19.43 7.67 16.12
C LEU A 39 19.44 6.54 15.08
N GLU A 40 19.53 5.31 15.53
CA GLU A 40 19.51 4.11 14.70
C GLU A 40 18.15 3.94 14.02
N CYS A 41 17.05 4.29 14.71
CA CYS A 41 15.71 4.29 14.11
C CYS A 41 15.62 5.32 12.98
N ARG A 42 16.09 6.54 13.23
CA ARG A 42 16.12 7.62 12.23
C ARG A 42 16.97 7.23 11.02
N HIS A 43 18.12 6.61 11.26
CA HIS A 43 19.02 6.10 10.22
C HIS A 43 18.35 5.01 9.36
N LEU A 44 17.62 4.08 9.98
CA LEU A 44 16.89 3.06 9.24
C LEU A 44 15.80 3.69 8.34
N ILE A 45 15.04 4.66 8.87
CA ILE A 45 14.00 5.36 8.10
C ILE A 45 14.59 6.09 6.90
N SER A 46 15.71 6.81 7.06
CA SER A 46 16.35 7.53 5.94
C SER A 46 16.91 6.60 4.86
N ARG A 47 17.31 5.38 5.23
CA ARG A 47 17.76 4.34 4.30
C ARG A 47 16.60 3.68 3.53
N ILE A 48 15.38 3.69 4.09
CA ILE A 48 14.15 3.18 3.46
C ILE A 48 13.54 4.23 2.53
N PHE A 49 13.41 5.47 3.00
CA PHE A 49 12.88 6.58 2.21
C PHE A 49 13.97 7.17 1.32
N VAL A 50 14.32 6.41 0.27
CA VAL A 50 15.24 6.81 -0.79
C VAL A 50 14.48 6.76 -2.12
N ALA A 51 14.54 7.85 -2.89
CA ALA A 51 13.85 7.99 -4.18
C ALA A 51 14.31 6.92 -5.17
N ASP A 52 15.63 6.75 -5.27
CA ASP A 52 16.28 5.75 -6.13
C ASP A 52 16.15 4.35 -5.53
N PRO A 53 15.38 3.42 -6.15
CA PRO A 53 15.22 2.06 -5.65
C PRO A 53 16.53 1.29 -5.59
N ALA A 54 17.50 1.58 -6.47
CA ALA A 54 18.79 0.87 -6.49
C ALA A 54 19.68 1.22 -5.29
N LYS A 55 19.44 2.37 -4.65
CA LYS A 55 20.15 2.82 -3.44
C LYS A 55 19.37 2.56 -2.16
N ARG A 56 18.11 2.13 -2.27
CA ARG A 56 17.26 1.82 -1.14
C ARG A 56 17.77 0.58 -0.42
N ILE A 57 17.75 0.61 0.90
CA ILE A 57 18.15 -0.53 1.72
C ILE A 57 17.30 -1.77 1.39
N THR A 58 17.96 -2.92 1.30
CA THR A 58 17.35 -4.21 0.99
C THR A 58 16.86 -4.91 2.26
N VAL A 59 15.96 -5.89 2.13
CA VAL A 59 15.46 -6.66 3.28
C VAL A 59 16.59 -7.34 4.08
N PRO A 60 17.59 -8.01 3.45
CA PRO A 60 18.72 -8.57 4.19
C PRO A 60 19.52 -7.52 4.96
N GLU A 61 19.72 -6.32 4.40
CA GLU A 61 20.39 -5.23 5.12
C GLU A 61 19.56 -4.70 6.30
N ILE A 62 18.22 -4.64 6.16
CA ILE A 62 17.31 -4.29 7.28
C ILE A 62 17.42 -5.32 8.40
N MET A 63 17.40 -6.62 8.07
CA MET A 63 17.51 -7.70 9.07
C MET A 63 18.84 -7.67 9.82
N ASN A 64 19.90 -7.12 9.22
CA ASN A 64 21.20 -6.92 9.85
C ASN A 64 21.37 -5.52 10.49
N HIS A 65 20.37 -4.64 10.41
CA HIS A 65 20.46 -3.29 10.93
C HIS A 65 20.37 -3.29 12.46
N GLU A 66 21.21 -2.49 13.14
CA GLU A 66 21.31 -2.44 14.60
C GLU A 66 19.96 -2.19 15.29
N TRP A 67 19.16 -1.27 14.74
CA TRP A 67 17.83 -0.99 15.26
C TRP A 67 16.88 -2.20 15.20
N PHE A 68 16.98 -3.03 14.14
CA PHE A 68 16.13 -4.22 13.97
C PHE A 68 16.57 -5.36 14.88
N LEU A 69 17.88 -5.56 15.04
CA LEU A 69 18.44 -6.60 15.90
C LEU A 69 18.24 -6.33 17.39
N LYS A 70 17.99 -5.08 17.78
CA LYS A 70 17.81 -4.68 19.18
C LYS A 70 16.54 -5.32 19.77
N ASN A 71 16.74 -6.19 20.75
CA ASN A 71 15.68 -6.96 21.41
C ASN A 71 14.90 -7.89 20.47
N LEU A 72 15.50 -8.31 19.35
CA LEU A 72 14.87 -9.26 18.44
C LEU A 72 14.80 -10.65 19.10
N PRO A 73 13.61 -11.24 19.25
CA PRO A 73 13.47 -12.59 19.79
C PRO A 73 14.21 -13.63 18.94
N ALA A 74 14.90 -14.57 19.58
CA ALA A 74 15.65 -15.62 18.90
C ALA A 74 14.77 -16.49 17.99
N ASP A 75 13.48 -16.64 18.32
CA ASP A 75 12.51 -17.39 17.52
C ASP A 75 12.27 -16.76 16.14
N LEU A 76 12.48 -15.44 15.99
CA LEU A 76 12.34 -14.72 14.71
C LEU A 76 13.65 -14.64 13.92
N MET A 77 14.79 -14.96 14.53
CA MET A 77 16.10 -14.97 13.87
C MET A 77 16.32 -16.25 13.04
N ASN A 78 15.62 -17.33 13.39
CA ASN A 78 15.67 -18.59 12.67
C ASN A 78 14.35 -18.80 11.92
N GLU A 79 14.34 -18.50 10.62
CA GLU A 79 13.30 -18.93 9.67
C GLU A 79 13.03 -20.46 9.75
N ASN A 80 14.03 -21.25 10.16
CA ASN A 80 13.90 -22.69 10.39
C ASN A 80 13.33 -23.07 11.77
N ALA A 81 13.24 -22.14 12.74
CA ALA A 81 12.70 -22.40 14.08
C ALA A 81 11.19 -22.14 14.15
N THR A 82 10.67 -21.24 13.32
CA THR A 82 9.23 -20.99 13.20
C THR A 82 8.46 -22.19 12.63
N ASP A 83 9.09 -23.01 11.78
CA ASP A 83 8.55 -24.29 11.31
C ASP A 83 8.40 -25.33 12.43
N SER A 84 9.07 -25.14 13.57
CA SER A 84 9.08 -26.12 14.68
C SER A 84 8.10 -25.80 15.82
N ARG A 85 7.42 -24.65 15.80
CA ARG A 85 6.47 -24.23 16.85
C ARG A 85 5.03 -24.09 16.41
N PHE A 86 4.75 -24.12 15.12
CA PHE A 86 3.40 -24.31 14.62
C PHE A 86 3.23 -25.80 14.30
N GLU A 87 2.67 -26.55 15.24
CA GLU A 87 1.82 -27.68 14.84
C GLU A 87 0.62 -27.02 14.17
N GLU A 88 0.58 -27.06 12.84
CA GLU A 88 -0.62 -26.76 12.09
C GLU A 88 -1.73 -27.62 12.75
N PRO A 89 -2.82 -27.03 13.29
CA PRO A 89 -3.92 -27.84 13.78
C PRO A 89 -4.33 -28.80 12.66
N ASP A 90 -4.88 -29.99 12.98
CA ASP A 90 -5.34 -31.05 12.06
C ASP A 90 -6.41 -30.58 11.03
N GLN A 91 -6.25 -29.41 10.42
CA GLN A 91 -6.93 -29.01 9.22
C GLN A 91 -6.26 -29.80 8.09
N PRO A 92 -7.03 -30.62 7.36
CA PRO A 92 -6.47 -31.33 6.23
C PRO A 92 -5.95 -30.29 5.24
N MET A 93 -4.63 -30.27 5.03
CA MET A 93 -4.03 -29.51 3.94
C MET A 93 -4.69 -29.96 2.64
N GLN A 94 -5.39 -29.05 1.96
CA GLN A 94 -6.03 -29.37 0.70
C GLN A 94 -4.95 -29.66 -0.34
N SER A 95 -5.15 -30.71 -1.13
CA SER A 95 -4.23 -31.01 -2.23
C SER A 95 -4.30 -29.92 -3.30
N LEU A 96 -3.22 -29.72 -4.05
CA LEU A 96 -3.21 -28.76 -5.17
C LEU A 96 -4.36 -29.02 -6.15
N ASP A 97 -4.67 -30.29 -6.39
CA ASP A 97 -5.76 -30.70 -7.28
C ASP A 97 -7.13 -30.31 -6.73
N GLU A 98 -7.37 -30.52 -5.43
CA GLU A 98 -8.61 -30.12 -4.76
C GLU A 98 -8.78 -28.59 -4.77
N ILE A 99 -7.70 -27.84 -4.51
CA ILE A 99 -7.70 -26.38 -4.59
C ILE A 99 -8.07 -25.92 -6.02
N MET A 100 -7.43 -26.49 -7.04
CA MET A 100 -7.71 -26.17 -8.43
C MET A 100 -9.13 -26.55 -8.84
N GLN A 101 -9.64 -27.68 -8.33
CA GLN A 101 -11.00 -28.13 -8.55
C GLN A 101 -12.02 -27.13 -7.96
N ILE A 102 -11.84 -26.70 -6.72
CA ILE A 102 -12.70 -25.70 -6.07
C ILE A 102 -12.67 -24.37 -6.83
N ILE A 103 -11.50 -23.90 -7.28
CA ILE A 103 -11.38 -22.67 -8.08
C ILE A 103 -12.14 -22.81 -9.40
N SER A 104 -12.01 -23.96 -10.07
CA SER A 104 -12.73 -24.22 -11.33
C SER A 104 -14.24 -24.28 -11.12
N GLU A 105 -14.70 -24.89 -10.03
CA GLU A 105 -16.11 -24.96 -9.68
C GLU A 105 -16.69 -23.57 -9.35
N ALA A 106 -15.94 -22.73 -8.63
CA ALA A 106 -16.34 -21.37 -8.28
C ALA A 106 -16.48 -20.42 -9.48
N THR A 107 -15.94 -20.77 -10.65
CA THR A 107 -16.19 -20.01 -11.90
C THR A 107 -17.55 -20.32 -12.54
N VAL A 108 -18.25 -21.37 -12.10
CA VAL A 108 -19.57 -21.74 -12.61
C VAL A 108 -20.65 -21.02 -11.78
N PRO A 109 -21.52 -20.19 -12.41
CA PRO A 109 -22.61 -19.54 -11.69
C PRO A 109 -23.64 -20.57 -11.21
N PRO A 110 -24.33 -20.33 -10.09
CA PRO A 110 -25.32 -21.27 -9.56
C PRO A 110 -26.44 -21.51 -10.58
N ALA A 111 -26.82 -22.78 -10.75
CA ALA A 111 -27.91 -23.19 -11.61
C ALA A 111 -29.21 -22.52 -11.16
N GLY A 112 -29.64 -21.48 -11.89
CA GLY A 112 -30.80 -20.66 -11.56
C GLY A 112 -30.56 -19.15 -11.50
N ALA A 113 -29.30 -18.68 -11.61
CA ALA A 113 -28.99 -17.24 -11.67
C ALA A 113 -29.67 -16.51 -12.85
N ASN A 114 -30.00 -17.23 -13.93
CA ASN A 114 -30.74 -16.67 -15.07
C ASN A 114 -32.21 -16.34 -14.74
N SER A 115 -32.77 -16.83 -13.62
CA SER A 115 -34.16 -16.54 -13.23
C SER A 115 -34.32 -15.20 -12.50
N LEU A 116 -33.26 -14.69 -11.87
CA LEU A 116 -33.33 -13.45 -11.08
C LEU A 116 -33.09 -12.18 -11.92
N ASN A 117 -32.54 -12.31 -13.14
CA ASN A 117 -32.30 -11.17 -14.03
C ASN A 117 -33.61 -10.58 -14.60
N HIS A 118 -34.75 -11.28 -14.50
CA HIS A 118 -36.05 -10.75 -14.90
C HIS A 118 -36.72 -9.90 -13.80
N CYS A 119 -36.29 -9.97 -12.54
CA CYS A 119 -36.94 -9.23 -11.45
C CYS A 119 -36.31 -7.86 -11.15
N LEU A 120 -35.11 -7.57 -11.66
CA LEU A 120 -34.42 -6.30 -11.42
C LEU A 120 -34.33 -5.38 -12.65
N THR A 121 -34.64 -5.87 -13.86
CA THR A 121 -34.59 -5.05 -15.10
C THR A 121 -35.91 -4.35 -15.43
N GLY A 122 -36.96 -4.54 -14.63
CA GLY A 122 -38.33 -4.08 -14.92
C GLY A 122 -38.71 -2.67 -14.44
N SER A 123 -37.77 -1.86 -13.95
CA SER A 123 -38.06 -0.46 -13.57
C SER A 123 -36.82 0.40 -13.75
N LEU A 124 -36.56 0.89 -14.96
CA LEU A 124 -35.90 2.17 -15.24
C LEU A 124 -36.01 2.42 -16.77
N ASP A 125 -37.22 2.74 -17.23
CA ASP A 125 -37.40 3.46 -18.49
C ASP A 125 -37.03 4.94 -18.23
N ILE A 126 -35.79 5.32 -18.53
CA ILE A 126 -35.35 6.72 -18.63
C ILE A 126 -34.51 6.82 -19.90
N ASP A 127 -35.23 7.08 -20.99
CA ASP A 127 -34.88 7.79 -22.23
C ASP A 127 -33.39 8.02 -22.55
N ASP A 128 -32.92 7.27 -23.56
CA ASP A 128 -31.79 7.63 -24.42
C ASP A 128 -32.17 8.88 -25.23
N ASP A 129 -31.57 10.04 -24.93
CA ASP A 129 -31.38 11.17 -25.87
C ASP A 129 -30.60 12.30 -25.17
N MET A 130 -29.27 12.34 -25.32
CA MET A 130 -28.43 13.56 -25.28
C MET A 130 -27.03 13.21 -25.81
N ASP A 131 -26.89 13.13 -27.13
CA ASP A 131 -25.63 13.49 -27.77
C ASP A 131 -25.51 15.02 -27.70
N ASP A 132 -24.44 15.56 -27.13
CA ASP A 132 -23.79 16.78 -27.64
C ASP A 132 -22.50 17.10 -26.86
N ASP A 133 -21.41 17.20 -27.63
CA ASP A 133 -20.20 18.01 -27.48
C ASP A 133 -19.76 18.51 -26.09
N LEU A 134 -18.46 18.34 -25.81
CA LEU A 134 -17.51 19.46 -25.81
C LEU A 134 -16.09 18.95 -25.53
N GLU A 135 -15.22 19.03 -26.54
CA GLU A 135 -13.76 19.19 -26.37
C GLU A 135 -13.45 20.49 -25.57
N THR A 136 -12.16 20.73 -25.26
CA THR A 136 -11.53 21.98 -24.70
C THR A 136 -11.31 21.91 -23.17
N ASP A 137 -10.14 22.09 -22.55
CA ASP A 137 -8.79 22.47 -23.00
C ASP A 137 -7.75 21.96 -21.96
N LEU A 138 -6.57 21.62 -22.47
CA LEU A 138 -5.36 21.29 -21.70
C LEU A 138 -4.54 22.57 -21.48
N ASP A 139 -4.81 23.33 -20.41
CA ASP A 139 -3.96 24.46 -20.04
C ASP A 139 -3.19 24.20 -18.73
N LEU A 140 -1.93 23.82 -18.93
CA LEU A 140 -0.88 23.70 -17.91
C LEU A 140 -0.26 25.07 -17.65
N ASP A 141 -0.72 25.78 -16.63
CA ASP A 141 0.00 26.95 -16.12
C ASP A 141 1.16 26.53 -15.21
N ILE A 142 2.31 26.42 -15.86
CA ILE A 142 3.64 26.54 -15.28
C ILE A 142 3.87 28.02 -14.99
N ASP A 143 3.76 28.45 -13.73
CA ASP A 143 4.79 29.25 -13.02
C ASP A 143 4.28 29.64 -11.62
N SER A 144 4.95 29.18 -10.56
CA SER A 144 4.99 29.93 -9.30
C SER A 144 6.16 29.43 -8.45
N SER A 145 7.29 30.08 -8.68
CA SER A 145 8.51 29.97 -7.90
C SER A 145 8.26 30.32 -6.42
N GLY A 146 8.58 29.38 -5.53
CA GLY A 146 8.53 29.57 -4.08
C GLY A 146 9.61 28.74 -3.37
N GLU A 147 10.74 29.38 -3.12
CA GLU A 147 11.81 29.12 -2.13
C GLU A 147 11.94 27.70 -1.52
N MET A 148 13.02 27.01 -1.90
CA MET A 148 13.42 25.68 -1.41
C MET A 148 14.35 25.78 -0.20
N VAL A 149 14.18 24.88 0.79
CA VAL A 149 15.23 24.56 1.77
C VAL A 149 15.80 23.17 1.46
N HIS A 150 17.10 23.11 1.13
CA HIS A 150 17.85 21.87 0.94
C HIS A 150 18.41 21.37 2.28
N ALA A 151 18.32 20.06 2.53
CA ALA A 151 19.14 19.40 3.53
C ALA A 151 20.25 18.61 2.83
N MET A 152 21.47 18.75 3.38
CA MET A 152 22.72 18.10 2.98
C MET A 152 22.82 16.68 3.50
#